data_AF-A0A0C9VKS8-F1
#
_entry.id   AF-A0A0C9VKS8-F1
#
_cell.length_a   1.000
_cell.length_b   1.000
_cell.length_c   1.000
_cell.angle_alpha   90.00
_cell.angle_beta   90.00
_cell.angle_gamma   90.00
#
_symmetry.space_group_name_H-M   'P 1'
#
loop_
_entity.id
_entity.type
_entity.pdbx_description
1 polymer ?
#
loop_
_entity_poly.entity_id
_entity_poly.type
_entity_poly.pdbx_seq_one_letter_code
_entity_poly.pdbx_strand_id
1 'polypeptide(L)'
;MPNTASKNTTKAKAATSKKTVSGSSSKRQAKQQAVGKNPLRPSQVQNTYSDEQSLISAHQKDPVQRGVRTLSPNAEQEAEAARVKAMEEELERLRAQVKSQVNNAPQEKKKVCMIPKPPGEYGKDYQLIVAMGLESNKPKYTCILKQPPEKKIYVLLKARKIEPYLKRFNGDWATADIMKQALHSFRFSSRRQDTNNSDDNGEDGEDEEEPENSDEEEENVEYQSECDEED
;
A
#
# COMPACT_ATOMS: atom_id res chain seq x y z
N MET A 1 -50.30 -31.91 20.13
CA MET A 1 -49.10 -32.14 20.95
C MET A 1 -48.28 -30.85 20.98
N PRO A 2 -48.51 -29.94 21.93
CA PRO A 2 -47.75 -28.70 22.02
C PRO A 2 -46.43 -28.94 22.75
N ASN A 3 -45.30 -28.67 22.09
CA ASN A 3 -43.98 -28.76 22.71
C ASN A 3 -43.55 -27.37 23.19
N THR A 4 -43.19 -27.31 24.46
CA THR A 4 -43.03 -26.13 25.28
C THR A 4 -41.72 -25.38 25.04
N ALA A 5 -41.81 -24.05 25.08
CA ALA A 5 -40.71 -23.11 25.04
C ALA A 5 -39.68 -23.36 26.16
N SER A 6 -38.39 -23.41 25.80
CA SER A 6 -37.27 -23.40 26.75
C SER A 6 -36.64 -22.01 26.79
N LYS A 7 -36.94 -21.28 27.86
CA LYS A 7 -36.32 -20.00 28.21
C LYS A 7 -35.05 -20.27 29.01
N ASN A 8 -33.88 -20.04 28.43
CA ASN A 8 -32.62 -20.03 29.18
C ASN A 8 -32.11 -18.60 29.29
N THR A 9 -32.56 -17.92 30.34
CA THR A 9 -32.01 -16.66 30.83
C THR A 9 -30.97 -16.97 31.90
N THR A 10 -29.69 -16.75 31.62
CA THR A 10 -28.66 -16.69 32.66
C THR A 10 -28.02 -15.31 32.67
N LYS A 11 -28.53 -14.50 33.60
CA LYS A 11 -27.89 -13.33 34.20
C LYS A 11 -26.57 -13.78 34.82
N ALA A 12 -25.45 -13.20 34.41
CA ALA A 12 -24.21 -13.24 35.19
C ALA A 12 -23.76 -11.80 35.44
N LYS A 13 -23.66 -11.49 36.74
CA LYS A 13 -23.27 -10.21 37.33
C LYS A 13 -21.77 -9.98 37.19
N ALA A 14 -21.45 -8.71 36.99
CA ALA A 14 -20.30 -7.94 37.48
C ALA A 14 -19.17 -8.66 38.22
N ALA A 15 -17.94 -8.44 37.72
CA ALA A 15 -16.75 -8.32 38.56
C ALA A 15 -15.81 -7.27 37.94
N THR A 16 -15.94 -6.03 38.42
CA THR A 16 -15.02 -4.93 38.16
C THR A 16 -13.76 -5.13 39.00
N SER A 17 -12.71 -5.72 38.42
CA SER A 17 -11.38 -5.74 39.05
C SER A 17 -10.60 -4.48 38.67
N LYS A 18 -10.63 -3.48 39.55
CA LYS A 18 -9.65 -2.39 39.58
C LYS A 18 -8.28 -2.97 39.93
N LYS A 19 -7.37 -3.06 38.96
CA LYS A 19 -5.95 -3.37 39.20
C LYS A 19 -5.14 -2.09 39.04
N THR A 20 -4.98 -1.37 40.15
CA THR A 20 -3.97 -0.34 40.32
C THR A 20 -2.59 -1.00 40.28
N VAL A 21 -1.77 -0.71 39.27
CA VAL A 21 -0.35 -1.06 39.27
C VAL A 21 0.43 0.23 39.39
N SER A 22 0.91 0.45 40.60
CA SER A 22 1.86 1.47 41.01
C SER A 22 3.17 1.38 40.22
N GLY A 23 3.62 2.54 39.74
CA GLY A 23 5.00 3.02 39.70
C GLY A 23 6.14 2.04 39.43
N SER A 24 6.88 2.30 38.35
CA SER A 24 8.34 2.08 38.32
C SER A 24 8.98 3.05 37.32
N SER A 25 9.47 4.15 37.86
CA SER A 25 10.34 5.11 37.20
C SER A 25 11.68 4.45 36.84
N SER A 26 11.82 3.95 35.62
CA SER A 26 13.12 3.53 35.09
C SER A 26 13.83 4.68 34.38
N LYS A 27 14.66 5.33 35.19
CA LYS A 27 15.83 6.15 34.86
C LYS A 27 16.53 5.69 33.57
N ARG A 28 16.37 6.45 32.49
CA ARG A 28 17.14 6.30 31.24
C ARG A 28 18.57 6.80 31.47
N GLN A 29 19.53 5.89 31.59
CA GLN A 29 20.93 6.19 31.30
C GLN A 29 21.14 6.06 29.79
N ALA A 30 21.38 7.20 29.14
CA ALA A 30 21.85 7.27 27.77
C ALA A 30 23.29 6.75 27.72
N LYS A 31 23.49 5.49 27.33
CA LYS A 31 24.80 4.97 26.97
C LYS A 31 24.90 4.95 25.45
N GLN A 32 25.76 5.83 24.97
CA GLN A 32 26.27 5.88 23.61
C GLN A 32 26.83 4.50 23.24
N GLN A 33 26.32 3.90 22.17
CA GLN A 33 27.03 2.89 21.40
C GLN A 33 26.89 3.22 19.92
N ALA A 34 27.97 3.76 19.39
CA ALA A 34 28.26 3.85 17.99
C ALA A 34 28.78 2.50 17.51
N VAL A 35 28.08 1.78 16.63
CA VAL A 35 28.71 0.80 15.71
C VAL A 35 27.77 0.56 14.53
N GLY A 36 28.31 0.53 13.31
CA GLY A 36 27.71 -0.23 12.21
C GLY A 36 27.08 0.57 11.07
N LYS A 37 27.89 1.39 10.39
CA LYS A 37 27.61 1.75 8.99
C LYS A 37 27.66 0.47 8.15
N ASN A 38 26.52 -0.09 7.76
CA ASN A 38 26.43 -1.05 6.67
C ASN A 38 25.96 -0.29 5.42
N PRO A 39 26.85 0.12 4.50
CA PRO A 39 26.42 0.55 3.18
C PRO A 39 25.86 -0.68 2.46
N LEU A 40 24.53 -0.69 2.29
CA LEU A 40 23.85 -1.59 1.36
C LEU A 40 24.46 -1.39 -0.03
N ARG A 41 25.29 -2.36 -0.40
CA ARG A 41 25.92 -2.51 -1.70
C ARG A 41 24.81 -2.50 -2.76
N PRO A 42 24.82 -1.58 -3.73
CA PRO A 42 23.89 -1.66 -4.85
C PRO A 42 24.18 -2.96 -5.60
N SER A 43 23.16 -3.81 -5.68
CA SER A 43 23.15 -4.99 -6.53
C SER A 43 23.28 -4.51 -7.98
N GLN A 44 24.51 -4.51 -8.50
CA GLN A 44 24.75 -4.42 -9.94
C GLN A 44 24.03 -5.61 -10.59
N VAL A 45 22.88 -5.33 -11.18
CA VAL A 45 22.28 -6.19 -12.20
C VAL A 45 23.28 -6.19 -13.35
N GLN A 46 24.11 -7.22 -13.40
CA GLN A 46 24.95 -7.48 -14.56
C GLN A 46 24.00 -7.87 -15.69
N ASN A 47 23.73 -6.91 -16.57
CA ASN A 47 23.21 -7.20 -17.90
C ASN A 47 24.27 -8.03 -18.61
N THR A 48 24.10 -9.35 -18.60
CA THR A 48 24.82 -10.27 -19.49
C THR A 48 24.23 -10.12 -20.88
N TYR A 49 24.53 -9.00 -21.54
CA TYR A 49 24.42 -8.86 -22.99
C TYR A 49 25.76 -9.34 -23.57
N SER A 50 25.99 -10.64 -23.43
CA SER A 50 27.14 -11.31 -24.00
C SER A 50 26.69 -12.02 -25.28
N ASP A 51 27.38 -11.65 -26.36
CA ASP A 51 27.93 -12.61 -27.31
C ASP A 51 27.19 -12.88 -28.64
N GLU A 52 26.79 -11.83 -29.36
CA GLU A 52 26.52 -11.93 -30.81
C GLU A 52 27.11 -10.76 -31.64
N GLN A 53 28.36 -10.36 -31.38
CA GLN A 53 29.08 -9.38 -32.24
C GLN A 53 30.52 -9.78 -32.58
N SER A 54 30.77 -11.05 -32.88
CA SER A 54 32.03 -11.43 -33.53
C SER A 54 31.82 -12.56 -34.51
N LEU A 55 31.38 -12.22 -35.72
CA LEU A 55 31.55 -13.05 -36.93
C LEU A 55 31.34 -12.19 -38.20
N ILE A 56 32.00 -11.03 -38.29
CA ILE A 56 32.19 -10.34 -39.58
C ILE A 56 33.62 -9.83 -39.64
N SER A 57 34.57 -10.74 -39.75
CA SER A 57 35.90 -10.40 -40.20
C SER A 57 36.38 -11.42 -41.22
N ALA A 58 37.01 -10.89 -42.26
CA ALA A 58 37.59 -11.56 -43.41
C ALA A 58 36.59 -12.08 -44.44
N HIS A 59 36.18 -11.22 -45.39
CA HIS A 59 36.23 -11.56 -46.81
C HIS A 59 36.52 -10.32 -47.67
N GLN A 60 37.71 -10.38 -48.29
CA GLN A 60 38.08 -9.87 -49.61
C GLN A 60 38.11 -8.36 -49.87
N LYS A 61 39.36 -7.89 -49.88
CA LYS A 61 39.83 -6.75 -50.66
C LYS A 61 39.69 -7.07 -52.15
N ASP A 62 38.72 -6.46 -52.82
CA ASP A 62 38.78 -6.19 -54.25
C ASP A 62 38.33 -4.74 -54.48
N PRO A 63 39.20 -3.83 -54.95
CA PRO A 63 38.82 -2.48 -55.32
C PRO A 63 38.19 -2.49 -56.72
N VAL A 64 37.00 -3.07 -56.84
CA VAL A 64 36.16 -2.85 -58.02
C VAL A 64 35.49 -1.49 -57.82
N GLN A 65 35.68 -0.59 -58.79
CA GLN A 65 35.08 0.73 -58.87
C GLN A 65 33.57 0.63 -58.61
N ARG A 66 33.19 0.86 -57.36
CA ARG A 66 31.82 0.73 -56.89
C ARG A 66 31.09 1.99 -57.32
N GLY A 67 30.56 1.95 -58.54
CA GLY A 67 29.58 2.92 -59.00
C GLY A 67 28.50 3.02 -57.94
N VAL A 68 28.42 4.19 -57.29
CA VAL A 68 27.43 4.51 -56.29
C VAL A 68 26.10 4.58 -57.03
N ARG A 69 25.47 3.41 -57.24
CA ARG A 69 24.06 3.35 -57.59
C ARG A 69 23.34 3.90 -56.38
N THR A 70 23.02 5.19 -56.42
CA THR A 70 22.02 5.81 -55.57
C THR A 70 20.74 5.01 -55.81
N LEU A 71 20.51 4.01 -54.96
CA LEU A 71 19.25 3.30 -54.92
C LEU A 71 18.20 4.37 -54.63
N SER A 72 17.16 4.34 -55.44
CA SER A 72 16.08 5.31 -55.38
C SER A 72 15.54 5.35 -53.95
N PRO A 73 15.42 6.53 -53.30
CA PRO A 73 14.94 6.66 -51.93
C PRO A 73 13.55 6.02 -51.72
N ASN A 74 12.81 5.85 -52.82
CA ASN A 74 11.50 5.19 -52.81
C ASN A 74 11.59 3.69 -52.46
N ALA A 75 12.66 3.00 -52.86
CA ALA A 75 12.81 1.57 -52.59
C ALA A 75 13.17 1.28 -51.12
N GLU A 76 13.91 2.17 -50.47
CA GLU A 76 14.22 2.05 -49.03
C GLU A 76 12.97 2.30 -48.18
N GLN A 77 12.17 3.29 -48.55
CA GLN A 77 10.93 3.63 -47.83
C GLN A 77 9.89 2.49 -47.93
N GLU A 78 9.79 1.83 -49.08
CA GLU A 78 8.92 0.65 -49.24
C GLU A 78 9.41 -0.54 -48.39
N ALA A 79 10.72 -0.77 -48.32
CA ALA A 79 11.29 -1.82 -47.49
C ALA A 79 11.08 -1.55 -45.99
N GLU A 80 11.15 -0.29 -45.56
CA GLU A 80 10.87 0.10 -44.18
C GLU A 80 9.38 -0.04 -43.83
N ALA A 81 8.48 0.38 -44.72
CA ALA A 81 7.05 0.21 -44.54
C ALA A 81 6.66 -1.28 -44.42
N ALA A 82 7.28 -2.15 -45.21
CA ALA A 82 7.08 -3.60 -45.12
C ALA A 82 7.54 -4.17 -43.77
N ARG A 83 8.65 -3.66 -43.20
CA ARG A 83 9.15 -4.07 -41.88
C ARG A 83 8.22 -3.65 -40.75
N VAL A 84 7.70 -2.42 -40.78
CA VAL A 84 6.75 -1.94 -39.77
C VAL A 84 5.48 -2.79 -39.79
N LYS A 85 4.94 -3.05 -40.99
CA LYS A 85 3.74 -3.88 -41.15
C LYS A 85 3.94 -5.29 -40.61
N ALA A 86 5.09 -5.92 -40.87
CA ALA A 86 5.39 -7.25 -40.34
C ALA A 86 5.45 -7.26 -38.79
N MET A 87 5.99 -6.20 -38.17
CA MET A 87 6.06 -6.07 -36.71
C MET A 87 4.67 -5.84 -36.08
N GLU A 88 3.80 -5.08 -36.75
CA GLU A 88 2.41 -4.87 -36.33
C GLU A 88 1.61 -6.18 -36.34
N GLU A 89 1.74 -6.98 -37.40
CA GLU A 89 1.10 -8.30 -37.50
C GLU A 89 1.59 -9.27 -36.41
N GLU A 90 2.88 -9.22 -36.06
CA GLU A 90 3.44 -10.01 -34.96
C GLU A 90 2.88 -9.59 -33.58
N LEU A 91 2.74 -8.29 -33.33
CA LEU A 91 2.12 -7.77 -32.10
C LEU A 91 0.64 -8.16 -31.99
N GLU A 92 -0.11 -8.11 -33.08
CA GLU A 92 -1.51 -8.54 -33.13
C GLU A 92 -1.62 -10.04 -32.76
N ARG A 93 -0.74 -10.87 -33.33
CA ARG A 93 -0.67 -12.30 -33.03
C ARG A 93 -0.34 -12.57 -31.56
N LEU A 94 0.64 -11.86 -30.99
CA LEU A 94 1.00 -11.97 -29.57
C LEU A 94 -0.15 -11.56 -28.65
N ARG A 95 -0.87 -10.48 -28.98
CA ARG A 95 -2.07 -10.05 -28.24
C ARG A 95 -3.17 -11.10 -28.30
N ALA A 96 -3.43 -11.69 -29.46
CA ALA A 96 -4.40 -12.77 -29.62
C ALA A 96 -4.01 -14.03 -28.81
N GLN A 97 -2.71 -14.36 -28.76
CA GLN A 97 -2.20 -15.47 -27.96
C GLN A 97 -2.36 -15.23 -26.45
N VAL A 98 -2.05 -14.03 -25.95
CA VAL A 98 -2.27 -13.68 -24.54
C VAL A 98 -3.77 -13.72 -24.21
N LYS A 99 -4.62 -13.19 -25.09
CA LYS A 99 -6.09 -13.19 -24.89
C LYS A 99 -6.66 -14.61 -24.80
N SER A 100 -6.19 -15.54 -25.63
CA SER A 100 -6.64 -16.93 -25.58
C SER A 100 -6.13 -17.68 -24.34
N GLN A 101 -4.95 -17.34 -23.81
CA GLN A 101 -4.45 -17.89 -22.55
C GLN A 101 -5.26 -17.41 -21.34
N VAL A 102 -5.66 -16.13 -21.30
CA VAL A 102 -6.44 -15.58 -20.19
C VAL A 102 -7.83 -16.22 -20.08
N ASN A 103 -8.46 -16.56 -21.21
CA ASN A 103 -9.81 -17.15 -21.22
C ASN A 103 -9.84 -18.66 -20.95
N ASN A 104 -8.75 -19.39 -21.26
CA ASN A 104 -8.70 -20.85 -21.08
C ASN A 104 -8.06 -21.29 -19.77
N ALA A 105 -7.49 -20.37 -18.98
CA ALA A 105 -7.10 -20.70 -17.61
C ALA A 105 -8.38 -21.05 -16.85
N PRO A 106 -8.58 -22.30 -16.40
CA PRO A 106 -9.72 -22.65 -15.58
C PRO A 106 -9.74 -21.66 -14.42
N GLN A 107 -10.79 -20.83 -14.37
CA GLN A 107 -11.06 -20.00 -13.22
C GLN A 107 -11.49 -20.93 -12.10
N GLU A 108 -10.53 -21.70 -11.59
CA GLU A 108 -10.58 -22.15 -10.21
C GLU A 108 -10.86 -20.88 -9.43
N LYS A 109 -12.09 -20.77 -8.93
CA LYS A 109 -12.49 -19.78 -7.96
C LYS A 109 -11.59 -20.05 -6.76
N LYS A 110 -10.35 -19.56 -6.82
CA LYS A 110 -9.39 -19.62 -5.72
C LYS A 110 -10.15 -18.97 -4.59
N LYS A 111 -10.59 -19.78 -3.63
CA LYS A 111 -11.21 -19.30 -2.41
C LYS A 111 -10.19 -18.32 -1.86
N VAL A 112 -10.46 -17.03 -2.05
CA VAL A 112 -9.54 -15.99 -1.64
C VAL A 112 -9.47 -16.15 -0.13
N CYS A 113 -8.32 -16.62 0.39
CA CYS A 113 -8.21 -16.78 1.82
C CYS A 113 -8.31 -15.37 2.41
N MET A 114 -9.39 -15.14 3.15
CA MET A 114 -9.56 -13.89 3.86
C MET A 114 -8.49 -13.85 4.94
N ILE A 115 -7.71 -12.77 4.97
CA ILE A 115 -6.70 -12.51 5.98
C ILE A 115 -7.46 -12.10 7.26
N PRO A 116 -7.49 -12.95 8.29
CA PRO A 116 -8.17 -12.63 9.53
C PRO A 116 -7.45 -11.49 10.25
N LYS A 117 -8.18 -10.76 11.10
CA LYS A 117 -7.57 -9.81 12.02
C LYS A 117 -6.65 -10.57 12.98
N PRO A 118 -5.38 -10.16 13.15
CA PRO A 118 -4.52 -10.77 14.16
C PRO A 118 -5.11 -10.57 15.56
N PRO A 119 -4.94 -11.53 16.48
CA PRO A 119 -5.38 -11.34 17.87
C PRO A 119 -4.57 -10.23 18.53
N GLY A 120 -5.24 -9.44 19.38
CA GLY A 120 -4.63 -8.38 20.19
C GLY A 120 -4.99 -6.97 19.75
N GLU A 121 -4.30 -5.99 20.34
CA GLU A 121 -4.48 -4.57 20.13
C GLU A 121 -3.36 -3.99 19.24
N TYR A 122 -3.76 -3.16 18.30
CA TYR A 122 -2.84 -2.46 17.40
C TYR A 122 -1.81 -1.63 18.20
N GLY A 123 -0.54 -1.72 17.80
CA GLY A 123 0.57 -0.98 18.43
C GLY A 123 1.11 -1.63 19.70
N LYS A 124 0.38 -2.57 20.29
CA LYS A 124 0.81 -3.35 21.46
C LYS A 124 1.20 -4.77 21.07
N ASP A 125 0.27 -5.49 20.45
CA ASP A 125 0.43 -6.92 20.12
C ASP A 125 0.86 -7.14 18.68
N TYR A 126 0.47 -6.23 17.78
CA TYR A 126 0.88 -6.27 16.38
C TYR A 126 1.15 -4.88 15.80
N GLN A 127 2.03 -4.83 14.80
CA GLN A 127 2.27 -3.64 14.00
C GLN A 127 1.49 -3.73 12.69
N LEU A 128 0.70 -2.70 12.39
CA LEU A 128 -0.18 -2.67 11.22
C LEU A 128 0.59 -2.73 9.88
N ILE A 129 1.75 -2.08 9.81
CA ILE A 129 2.60 -2.12 8.61
C ILE A 129 3.07 -3.55 8.27
N VAL A 130 3.35 -4.35 9.31
CA VAL A 130 3.76 -5.75 9.22
C VAL A 130 2.57 -6.60 8.77
N ALA A 131 1.43 -6.44 9.44
CA ALA A 131 0.22 -7.22 9.17
C ALA A 131 -0.35 -6.99 7.76
N MET A 132 -0.10 -5.81 7.16
CA MET A 132 -0.45 -5.51 5.77
C MET A 132 0.61 -5.91 4.75
N GLY A 133 1.78 -6.41 5.17
CA GLY A 133 2.89 -6.75 4.27
C GLY A 133 3.53 -5.53 3.59
N LEU A 134 3.41 -4.34 4.20
CA LEU A 134 3.94 -3.08 3.65
C LEU A 134 5.33 -2.71 4.17
N GLU A 135 6.01 -3.62 4.87
CA GLU A 135 7.34 -3.36 5.47
C GLU A 135 8.37 -2.90 4.44
N SER A 136 8.35 -3.50 3.24
CA SER A 136 9.26 -3.17 2.15
C SER A 136 8.92 -1.84 1.47
N ASN A 137 7.72 -1.29 1.69
CA ASN A 137 7.26 -0.06 1.06
C ASN A 137 6.75 0.97 2.10
N LYS A 138 7.64 1.31 3.02
CA LYS A 138 7.41 2.37 4.03
C LYS A 138 6.93 3.70 3.42
N PRO A 139 7.48 4.21 2.30
CA PRO A 139 7.04 5.50 1.74
C PRO A 139 5.55 5.52 1.43
N LYS A 140 5.03 4.45 0.83
CA LYS A 140 3.61 4.32 0.48
C LYS A 140 2.72 4.31 1.73
N TYR A 141 3.10 3.58 2.76
CA TYR A 141 2.40 3.57 4.04
C TYR A 141 2.39 4.98 4.68
N THR A 142 3.52 5.68 4.70
CA THR A 142 3.58 7.05 5.24
C THR A 142 2.77 8.05 4.42
N CYS A 143 2.65 7.87 3.09
CA CYS A 143 1.84 8.73 2.24
C CYS A 143 0.36 8.66 2.63
N ILE A 144 -0.16 7.47 2.93
CA ILE A 144 -1.53 7.26 3.41
C ILE A 144 -1.75 7.95 4.77
N LEU A 145 -0.79 7.82 5.69
CA LEU A 145 -0.88 8.43 7.03
C LEU A 145 -0.81 9.96 7.03
N LYS A 146 -0.11 10.57 6.06
CA LYS A 146 0.04 12.03 5.97
C LYS A 146 -1.15 12.75 5.34
N GLN A 147 -2.11 12.02 4.74
CA GLN A 147 -3.30 12.64 4.17
C GLN A 147 -4.17 13.30 5.26
N PRO A 148 -4.88 14.38 4.96
CA PRO A 148 -5.87 14.95 5.87
C PRO A 148 -6.99 13.91 6.15
N PRO A 149 -7.54 13.87 7.37
CA PRO A 149 -8.43 12.80 7.82
C PRO A 149 -9.67 12.62 6.92
N GLU A 150 -10.22 13.71 6.37
CA GLU A 150 -11.37 13.71 5.47
C GLU A 150 -11.05 12.99 4.15
N LYS A 151 -9.81 13.13 3.65
CA LYS A 151 -9.37 12.51 2.39
C LYS A 151 -8.85 11.09 2.58
N LYS A 152 -8.56 10.66 3.81
CA LYS A 152 -8.02 9.32 4.07
C LYS A 152 -9.00 8.21 3.68
N ILE A 153 -10.29 8.38 3.98
CA ILE A 153 -11.34 7.44 3.54
C ILE A 153 -11.29 7.29 2.02
N TYR A 154 -11.35 8.42 1.31
CA TYR A 154 -11.32 8.42 -0.15
C TYR A 154 -10.04 7.79 -0.72
N VAL A 155 -8.87 8.12 -0.17
CA VAL A 155 -7.58 7.55 -0.59
C VAL A 155 -7.52 6.05 -0.33
N LEU A 156 -8.06 5.56 0.80
CA LEU A 156 -8.12 4.15 1.12
C LEU A 156 -9.10 3.40 0.21
N LEU A 157 -10.27 3.97 -0.08
CA LEU A 157 -11.24 3.40 -1.02
C LEU A 157 -10.66 3.33 -2.44
N LYS A 158 -9.95 4.39 -2.87
CA LYS A 158 -9.27 4.42 -4.18
C LYS A 158 -8.11 3.41 -4.23
N ALA A 159 -7.30 3.33 -3.17
CA ALA A 159 -6.26 2.31 -3.03
C ALA A 159 -6.86 0.89 -3.09
N ARG A 160 -8.03 0.66 -2.49
CA ARG A 160 -8.74 -0.63 -2.54
C ARG A 160 -9.24 -1.00 -3.93
N LYS A 161 -9.58 -0.01 -4.77
CA LYS A 161 -9.91 -0.24 -6.19
C LYS A 161 -8.65 -0.62 -6.98
N ILE A 162 -7.53 0.03 -6.72
CA ILE A 162 -6.25 -0.17 -7.41
C ILE A 162 -5.54 -1.45 -6.96
N GLU A 163 -5.70 -1.83 -5.69
CA GLU A 163 -4.91 -2.88 -5.04
C GLU A 163 -5.81 -4.02 -4.52
N PRO A 164 -6.03 -5.07 -5.35
CA PRO A 164 -6.90 -6.18 -5.00
C PRO A 164 -6.55 -6.90 -3.70
N TYR A 165 -5.29 -6.82 -3.22
CA TYR A 165 -4.91 -7.45 -1.96
C TYR A 165 -5.62 -6.83 -0.75
N LEU A 166 -5.99 -5.54 -0.80
CA LEU A 166 -6.72 -4.88 0.29
C LEU A 166 -8.13 -5.46 0.47
N LYS A 167 -8.72 -6.06 -0.57
CA LYS A 167 -10.00 -6.77 -0.48
C LYS A 167 -9.89 -8.13 0.22
N ARG A 168 -8.67 -8.58 0.54
CA ARG A 168 -8.45 -9.86 1.22
C ARG A 168 -8.61 -9.77 2.73
N PHE A 169 -8.62 -8.57 3.33
CA PHE A 169 -8.79 -8.44 4.78
C PHE A 169 -10.25 -8.63 5.18
N ASN A 170 -10.51 -9.53 6.13
CA ASN A 170 -11.88 -9.85 6.54
C ASN A 170 -12.55 -8.65 7.25
N GLY A 171 -13.70 -8.18 6.77
CA GLY A 171 -14.43 -7.08 7.40
C GLY A 171 -13.65 -5.75 7.44
N ASP A 172 -12.75 -5.51 6.48
CA ASP A 172 -12.03 -4.24 6.31
C ASP A 172 -11.26 -3.73 7.56
N TRP A 173 -10.88 -4.65 8.45
CA TRP A 173 -10.22 -4.31 9.71
C TRP A 173 -8.93 -3.50 9.51
N ALA A 174 -8.17 -3.80 8.45
CA ALA A 174 -6.93 -3.09 8.14
C ALA A 174 -7.19 -1.62 7.82
N THR A 175 -8.23 -1.33 7.03
CA THR A 175 -8.65 0.05 6.71
C THR A 175 -9.10 0.79 7.97
N ALA A 176 -9.91 0.13 8.82
CA ALA A 176 -10.36 0.70 10.09
C ALA A 176 -9.19 1.03 11.03
N ASP A 177 -8.20 0.15 11.16
CA ASP A 177 -7.04 0.39 12.02
C ASP A 177 -6.14 1.52 11.48
N ILE A 178 -5.96 1.64 10.15
CA ILE A 178 -5.25 2.80 9.55
C ILE A 178 -5.99 4.09 9.92
N MET A 179 -7.32 4.08 9.86
CA MET A 179 -8.14 5.24 10.17
C MET A 179 -8.03 5.64 11.63
N LYS A 180 -8.15 4.67 12.55
CA LYS A 180 -7.96 4.89 13.98
C LYS A 180 -6.60 5.51 14.27
N GLN A 181 -5.53 4.98 13.68
CA GLN A 181 -4.18 5.51 13.84
C GLN A 181 -4.05 6.96 13.32
N ALA A 182 -4.68 7.25 12.20
CA ALA A 182 -4.70 8.58 11.61
C ALA A 182 -5.42 9.61 12.49
N LEU A 183 -6.61 9.25 13.00
CA LEU A 183 -7.41 10.11 13.89
C LEU A 183 -6.72 10.33 15.22
N HIS A 184 -6.10 9.28 15.78
CA HIS A 184 -5.30 9.39 16.99
C HIS A 184 -4.16 10.39 16.78
N SER A 185 -3.40 10.25 15.68
CA SER A 185 -2.30 11.18 15.36
C SER A 185 -2.78 12.64 15.23
N PHE A 186 -3.97 12.86 14.69
CA PHE A 186 -4.56 14.18 14.51
C PHE A 186 -4.90 14.87 15.85
N ARG A 187 -5.50 14.12 16.79
CA ARG A 187 -5.82 14.63 18.14
C ARG A 187 -4.58 15.13 18.88
N PHE A 188 -3.44 14.44 18.78
CA PHE A 188 -2.20 14.89 19.44
C PHE A 188 -1.49 16.04 18.72
N SER A 189 -1.66 16.19 17.40
CA SER A 189 -1.07 17.32 16.68
C SER A 189 -1.80 18.63 16.94
N SER A 190 -3.13 18.60 17.10
CA SER A 190 -3.93 19.82 17.34
C SER A 190 -3.51 20.51 18.64
N ARG A 191 -3.27 19.74 19.71
CA ARG A 191 -2.95 20.29 21.04
C ARG A 191 -1.58 21.00 21.12
N ARG A 192 -0.71 20.83 20.13
CA ARG A 192 0.67 21.37 20.17
C ARG A 192 0.85 22.69 19.42
N GLN A 193 -0.15 23.16 18.67
CA GLN A 193 0.00 24.37 17.87
C GLN A 193 -0.28 25.65 18.68
N ASP A 194 -1.05 25.56 19.76
CA ASP A 194 -1.49 26.76 20.48
C ASP A 194 -0.46 27.30 21.48
N THR A 195 0.54 26.52 21.90
CA THR A 195 1.49 26.93 22.96
C THR A 195 2.77 27.60 22.45
N ASN A 196 2.98 27.71 21.14
CA ASN A 196 4.24 28.25 20.60
C ASN A 196 4.26 29.79 20.42
N ASN A 197 3.21 30.50 20.80
CA ASN A 197 3.14 31.97 20.73
C ASN A 197 2.85 32.65 22.08
N SER A 198 2.92 31.92 23.19
CA SER A 198 2.73 32.51 24.51
C SER A 198 4.09 32.70 25.18
N ASP A 199 4.68 33.86 24.91
CA ASP A 199 5.78 34.46 25.69
C ASP A 199 5.20 35.01 27.01
N ASP A 200 4.43 34.18 27.74
CA ASP A 200 3.65 34.57 28.91
C ASP A 200 4.32 34.04 30.18
N ASN A 201 5.01 34.97 30.84
CA ASN A 201 5.38 34.85 32.24
C ASN A 201 4.10 34.94 33.08
N GLY A 202 3.51 33.80 33.45
CA GLY A 202 2.43 33.74 34.43
C GLY A 202 2.20 32.29 34.82
N GLU A 203 2.85 31.82 35.88
CA GLU A 203 2.32 31.85 37.25
C GLU A 203 1.46 30.61 37.52
N ASP A 204 1.78 30.03 38.67
CA ASP A 204 1.36 28.77 39.24
C ASP A 204 -0.17 28.61 39.27
N GLY A 205 -0.66 27.53 38.67
CA GLY A 205 -2.08 27.23 38.56
C GLY A 205 -2.28 25.72 38.46
N GLU A 206 -2.19 25.05 39.60
CA GLU A 206 -2.74 23.71 39.80
C GLU A 206 -4.25 23.76 39.54
N ASP A 207 -4.74 23.14 38.47
CA ASP A 207 -6.09 22.59 38.50
C ASP A 207 -6.23 21.35 37.63
N GLU A 208 -6.73 20.31 38.29
CA GLU A 208 -7.00 18.99 37.76
C GLU A 208 -8.32 19.02 36.99
N GLU A 209 -8.30 18.83 35.67
CA GLU A 209 -9.53 18.44 34.96
C GLU A 209 -9.36 17.10 34.25
N GLU A 210 -10.09 16.12 34.79
CA GLU A 210 -10.33 14.83 34.17
C GLU A 210 -11.09 15.01 32.84
N PRO A 211 -10.66 14.37 31.74
CA PRO A 211 -11.44 14.40 30.52
C PRO A 211 -12.67 13.49 30.65
N GLU A 212 -13.84 14.11 30.72
CA GLU A 212 -15.12 13.42 30.63
C GLU A 212 -15.27 12.68 29.29
N ASN A 213 -15.93 11.55 29.43
CA ASN A 213 -16.17 10.51 28.44
C ASN A 213 -17.05 11.06 27.30
N SER A 214 -16.45 11.31 26.13
CA SER A 214 -17.17 11.78 24.95
C SER A 214 -17.96 10.61 24.34
N ASP A 215 -19.26 10.59 24.59
CA ASP A 215 -20.24 9.67 24.00
C ASP A 215 -20.21 9.82 22.47
N GLU A 216 -19.82 8.74 21.78
CA GLU A 216 -19.74 8.67 20.32
C GLU A 216 -21.14 8.38 19.77
N GLU A 217 -21.90 9.43 19.45
CA GLU A 217 -23.08 9.28 18.60
C GLU A 217 -22.63 8.97 17.16
N GLU A 218 -22.86 7.74 16.73
CA GLU A 218 -22.63 7.27 15.36
C GLU A 218 -23.57 8.00 14.39
N GLU A 219 -23.08 9.10 13.80
CA GLU A 219 -23.72 9.77 12.67
C GLU A 219 -23.61 8.88 11.42
N ASN A 220 -24.72 8.20 11.11
CA ASN A 220 -24.88 7.38 9.91
C ASN A 220 -25.01 8.27 8.66
N VAL A 221 -23.87 8.65 8.07
CA VAL A 221 -23.83 9.41 6.81
C VAL A 221 -24.09 8.46 5.63
N GLU A 222 -25.34 8.43 5.17
CA GLU A 222 -25.77 7.72 3.96
C GLU A 222 -25.20 8.43 2.71
N TYR A 223 -24.02 7.99 2.27
CA TYR A 223 -23.40 8.48 1.04
C TYR A 223 -24.11 7.90 -0.19
N GLN A 224 -25.04 8.68 -0.76
CA GLN A 224 -25.52 8.46 -2.14
C GLN A 224 -24.35 8.71 -3.10
N SER A 225 -23.72 7.62 -3.53
CA SER A 225 -22.64 7.63 -4.51
C SER A 225 -23.25 7.71 -5.92
N GLU A 226 -23.58 8.91 -6.39
CA GLU A 226 -23.73 9.20 -7.82
C GLU A 226 -22.37 8.94 -8.49
N CYS A 227 -22.26 7.81 -9.18
CA CYS A 227 -21.19 7.56 -10.12
C CYS A 227 -21.70 7.99 -11.48
N ASP A 228 -21.30 9.19 -11.90
CA ASP A 228 -21.32 9.57 -13.31
C ASP A 228 -20.41 8.59 -14.08
N GLU A 229 -21.06 7.75 -14.89
CA GLU A 229 -20.47 7.11 -16.05
C GLU A 229 -20.27 8.20 -17.11
N GLU A 230 -19.01 8.51 -17.44
CA GLU A 230 -18.71 9.11 -18.74
C GLU A 230 -17.90 8.11 -19.57
N ASP A 231 -18.47 7.84 -20.75
CA ASP A 231 -18.06 6.95 -21.84
C ASP A 231 -16.72 7.33 -22.50
#